data_AF-A0A2S6HCE8-F1
#
_entry.id   AF-A0A2S6HCE8-F1
#
_cell.length_a   1.000
_cell.length_b   1.000
_cell.length_c   1.000
_cell.angle_alpha   90.00
_cell.angle_beta   90.00
_cell.angle_gamma   90.00
#
_symmetry.space_group_name_H-M   'P 1'
#
loop_
_entity.id
_entity.type
_entity.pdbx_description
1 polymer ?
#
loop_
_entity_poly.entity_id
_entity_poly.type
_entity_poly.pdbx_seq_one_letter_code
_entity_poly.pdbx_strand_id
1 'polypeptide(L)' 'MLIVGEMKEIASARFAYKMIIKHLPDFPVMMNEDMYHRLCNRFSVEIEL' A
#
# COMPACT_ATOMS: atom_id res chain seq x y z
N MET A 1 -7.38 7.19 -12.71
CA MET A 1 -8.01 5.88 -12.41
C MET A 1 -8.21 5.80 -10.89
N LEU A 2 -9.35 5.31 -10.41
CA LEU A 2 -9.67 5.20 -8.98
C LEU A 2 -9.83 3.71 -8.63
N ILE A 3 -9.16 3.25 -7.58
CA ILE A 3 -9.26 1.88 -7.06
C ILE A 3 -9.71 1.99 -5.60
N VAL A 4 -10.72 1.20 -5.22
CA VAL A 4 -11.24 1.13 -3.85
C VAL A 4 -11.31 -0.34 -3.45
N GLY A 5 -10.74 -0.69 -2.30
CA GLY A 5 -10.75 -2.05 -1.78
C GLY A 5 -10.05 -2.13 -0.43
N GLU A 6 -10.27 -3.24 0.29
CA GLU A 6 -9.66 -3.44 1.59
C GLU A 6 -8.15 -3.72 1.47
N MET A 7 -7.35 -2.98 2.23
CA MET A 7 -5.90 -3.17 2.29
C MET A 7 -5.61 -4.52 2.95
N LYS A 8 -4.72 -5.31 2.35
CA LYS A 8 -4.21 -6.54 2.93
C LYS A 8 -2.90 -6.29 3.65
N GLU A 9 -1.92 -5.76 2.92
CA GLU A 9 -0.58 -5.46 3.44
C GLU A 9 0.14 -4.46 2.55
N ILE A 10 1.12 -3.77 3.15
CA ILE A 10 2.14 -3.01 2.43
C ILE A 10 3.47 -3.72 2.68
N ALA A 11 4.13 -4.15 1.62
CA ALA A 11 5.38 -4.89 1.68
C ALA A 11 6.49 -4.14 0.94
N SER A 12 7.72 -4.28 1.41
CA SER A 12 8.89 -3.83 0.65
C SER A 12 9.07 -4.72 -0.58
N ALA A 13 9.44 -4.09 -1.70
CA ALA A 13 9.83 -4.77 -2.92
C ALA A 13 11.31 -4.53 -3.17
N ARG A 14 11.90 -5.27 -4.12
CA ARG A 14 13.32 -5.11 -4.51
C ARG A 14 13.66 -3.66 -4.89
N PHE A 15 12.68 -2.97 -5.47
CA PHE A 15 12.75 -1.55 -5.78
C PHE A 15 11.41 -0.93 -5.37
N ALA A 16 11.42 -0.13 -4.29
CA ALA A 16 10.27 0.55 -3.70
C ALA A 16 9.29 -0.35 -2.91
N TYR A 17 8.00 0.01 -2.87
CA TYR A 17 6.98 -0.63 -2.04
C TYR A 17 5.85 -1.18 -2.89
N LYS A 18 5.15 -2.19 -2.39
CA LYS A 18 3.93 -2.73 -3.00
C LYS A 18 2.80 -2.77 -1.99
N MET A 19 1.62 -2.35 -2.41
CA MET A 19 0.37 -2.51 -1.66
C MET A 19 -0.44 -3.65 -2.26
N ILE A 20 -0.88 -4.57 -1.40
CA ILE A 20 -1.76 -5.67 -1.78
C ILE A 20 -3.17 -5.35 -1.30
N ILE A 21 -4.14 -5.47 -2.19
CA ILE A 21 -5.56 -5.30 -1.90
C ILE A 21 -6.18 -6.70 -1.79
N LYS A 22 -7.01 -6.96 -0.78
CA LYS A 22 -7.58 -8.30 -0.56
C LYS A 22 -8.38 -8.81 -1.77
N HIS A 23 -9.11 -7.92 -2.43
CA HIS A 23 -9.90 -8.23 -3.62
C HIS A 23 -9.06 -8.38 -4.90
N LEU A 24 -7.79 -7.98 -4.86
CA LEU A 24 -6.91 -7.97 -6.02
C LEU A 24 -5.48 -8.38 -5.63
N PRO A 25 -5.28 -9.63 -5.16
CA PRO A 25 -3.98 -10.07 -4.65
C PRO A 25 -2.92 -10.20 -5.75
N ASP A 26 -3.34 -10.50 -6.98
CA ASP A 26 -2.43 -10.76 -8.11
C ASP A 26 -1.96 -9.48 -8.82
N PHE A 27 -2.57 -8.33 -8.52
CA PHE A 27 -2.17 -7.03 -9.05
C PHE A 27 -1.79 -6.08 -7.91
N PRO A 28 -0.57 -6.23 -7.36
CA PRO A 28 -0.07 -5.31 -6.37
C PRO A 28 0.10 -3.90 -6.95
N VAL A 29 -0.33 -2.89 -6.21
CA VAL A 29 -0.12 -1.50 -6.55
C VAL A 29 1.29 -1.11 -6.13
N MET A 30 2.14 -0.81 -7.12
CA MET A 30 3.51 -0.36 -6.86
C MET A 30 3.54 1.10 -6.42
N MET A 31 4.36 1.39 -5.41
CA MET A 31 4.47 2.70 -4.79
C MET A 31 5.93 3.09 -4.66
N ASN A 32 6.25 4.35 -4.97
CA ASN A 32 7.57 4.91 -4.67
C ASN A 32 7.69 5.26 -3.18
N GLU A 33 8.90 5.58 -2.75
CA GLU A 33 9.20 5.88 -1.35
C GLU A 33 8.46 7.12 -0.84
N ASP A 34 8.39 8.19 -1.63
CA ASP A 34 7.63 9.39 -1.27
C ASP A 34 6.14 9.11 -1.04
N MET A 35 5.52 8.28 -1.88
CA MET A 35 4.12 7.92 -1.75
C MET A 35 3.89 7.01 -0.54
N TYR A 36 4.81 6.07 -0.29
CA TYR A 36 4.78 5.24 0.90
C TYR A 36 4.82 6.09 2.18
N HIS A 37 5.78 7.02 2.30
CA HIS A 37 5.89 7.89 3.47
C HIS A 37 4.64 8.75 3.69
N ARG A 38 4.08 9.35 2.63
CA ARG A 38 2.83 10.11 2.74
C ARG A 38 1.66 9.25 3.18
N LEU A 39 1.59 8.02 2.71
CA LEU A 39 0.53 7.09 3.05
C LEU A 39 0.64 6.64 4.52
N CYS A 40 1.83 6.24 4.95
CA CYS A 40 2.11 5.89 6.34
C CYS A 40 1.83 7.07 7.28
N ASN A 41 2.20 8.30 6.92
CA ASN A 41 1.93 9.46 7.77
C ASN A 41 0.44 9.80 7.86
N ARG A 42 -0.35 9.53 6.81
CA ARG A 42 -1.78 9.85 6.78
C ARG A 42 -2.64 8.77 7.45
N PHE A 43 -2.22 7.52 7.37
CA PHE A 43 -2.93 6.36 7.88
C PHE A 43 -2.14 5.63 8.96
N SER A 44 -1.31 6.35 9.72
CA SER A 44 -0.44 5.75 10.74
C SER A 44 -1.26 5.00 11.78
N VAL A 45 -2.42 5.55 12.16
CA VAL A 45 -3.34 4.95 13.12
C VAL A 45 -3.87 3.60 12.61
N GLU A 46 -4.28 3.52 11.36
CA GLU A 46 -4.83 2.29 10.78
C GLU A 46 -3.77 1.23 10.47
N ILE A 47 -2.51 1.63 10.29
CA ILE A 47 -1.39 0.72 10.01
C ILE A 47 -0.77 0.15 11.30
N GLU A 48 -0.82 0.91 12.40
CA GLU A 48 -0.31 0.47 13.71
C GLU A 48 -1.31 -0.38 14.53
N LEU A 49 -2.56 -0.50 14.08
CA LEU A 49 -3.63 -1.32 14.68
C LEU A 49 -3.58 -2.79 14.22
#